data_AF-A0A938ZKL8-F1
#
_entry.id   AF-A0A938ZKL8-F1
#
_cell.length_a   1.000
_cell.length_b   1.000
_cell.length_c   1.000
_cell.angle_alpha   90.00
_cell.angle_beta   90.00
_cell.angle_gamma   90.00
#
_symmetry.space_group_name_H-M   'P 1'
#
loop_
_entity.id
_entity.type
_entity.pdbx_description
1 polymer ?
#
loop_
_entity_poly.entity_id
_entity_poly.type
_entity_poly.pdbx_seq_one_letter_code
_entity_poly.pdbx_strand_id
1 'polypeptide(L)'
;MVQSASRIPEVLTAHRFYLELTLEGQNDANCFFLECQGFKRTQEVIEITEVTSQTWGTKGQSKGQVVRTKLPSNPKSGNLILRRGTTNSMDFWKWFEKVEKGNWSEQRRLVALSIYNQANQEVARFELAGAWPASYKIADVNARSHDIEIEEVEVAFEEFKRVK
;
A
#
# COMPACT_ATOMS: atom_id res chain seq x y z
N MET A 1 -1.11 14.13 33.15
CA MET A 1 -1.17 14.98 31.93
C MET A 1 0.22 14.97 31.31
N VAL A 2 0.49 14.05 30.38
CA VAL A 2 1.79 13.97 29.70
C VAL A 2 1.72 14.94 28.53
N GLN A 3 2.50 16.01 28.60
CA GLN A 3 2.67 16.98 27.52
C GLN A 3 3.09 16.24 26.25
N SER A 4 2.22 16.25 25.24
CA SER A 4 2.57 15.91 23.86
C SER A 4 3.50 17.00 23.35
N ALA A 5 4.81 16.83 23.59
CA ALA A 5 5.82 17.67 22.99
C ALA A 5 5.60 17.68 21.47
N SER A 6 5.45 18.87 20.88
CA SER A 6 5.32 19.08 19.44
C SER A 6 6.59 18.57 18.77
N ARG A 7 6.62 17.29 18.41
CA ARG A 7 7.71 16.67 17.65
C ARG A 7 7.74 17.33 16.28
N ILE A 8 8.85 17.99 15.98
CA ILE A 8 9.16 18.45 14.63
C ILE A 8 9.12 17.21 13.72
N PRO A 9 8.41 17.24 12.58
CA PRO A 9 8.36 16.10 11.69
C PRO A 9 9.77 15.81 11.14
N GLU A 10 10.27 14.61 11.40
CA GLU A 10 11.54 14.11 10.88
C GLU A 10 11.33 13.47 9.50
N VAL A 11 12.26 13.71 8.57
CA VAL A 11 12.26 13.03 7.27
C VAL A 11 12.85 11.64 7.45
N LEU A 12 12.03 10.61 7.26
CA LEU A 12 12.45 9.21 7.34
C LEU A 12 13.14 8.78 6.04
N THR A 13 14.13 7.89 6.14
CA THR A 13 14.84 7.37 4.96
C THR A 13 14.26 6.05 4.48
N ALA A 14 14.13 5.90 3.16
CA ALA A 14 13.50 4.73 2.53
C ALA A 14 14.28 3.41 2.67
N HIS A 15 15.54 3.41 3.11
CA HIS A 15 16.34 2.18 3.25
C HIS A 15 16.19 1.48 4.61
N ARG A 16 15.51 2.12 5.58
CA ARG A 16 15.28 1.56 6.92
C ARG A 16 13.82 1.22 7.13
N PHE A 17 13.42 0.11 6.52
CA PHE A 17 12.07 -0.41 6.63
C PHE A 17 12.09 -1.89 7.00
N TYR A 18 10.99 -2.34 7.55
CA TYR A 18 10.69 -3.73 7.84
C TYR A 18 9.28 -3.99 7.36
N LEU A 19 9.10 -5.06 6.60
CA LEU A 19 7.78 -5.49 6.16
C LEU A 19 7.45 -6.81 6.84
N GLU A 20 6.38 -6.78 7.63
CA GLU A 20 5.82 -7.94 8.30
C GLU A 20 4.69 -8.49 7.43
N LEU A 21 4.80 -9.76 7.07
CA LEU A 21 3.74 -10.51 6.40
C LEU A 21 3.41 -11.72 7.25
N THR A 22 2.25 -11.71 7.90
CA THR A 22 1.82 -12.83 8.73
C THR A 22 1.30 -13.94 7.82
N LEU A 23 2.08 -15.03 7.67
CA LEU A 23 1.67 -16.23 6.94
C LEU A 23 1.11 -17.27 7.92
N GLU A 24 0.03 -17.99 7.56
CA GLU A 24 -0.54 -19.03 8.43
C GLU A 24 0.51 -20.11 8.80
N GLY A 25 0.71 -20.30 10.11
CA GLY A 25 1.56 -21.36 10.67
C GLY A 25 3.01 -20.94 11.00
N GLN A 26 3.41 -19.70 10.69
CA GLN A 26 4.64 -19.11 11.18
C GLN A 26 4.31 -17.76 11.84
N ASN A 27 4.60 -17.66 13.13
CA ASN A 27 4.84 -16.35 13.74
C ASN A 27 6.00 -15.75 12.95
N ASP A 28 5.70 -14.74 12.16
CA ASP A 28 6.64 -13.99 11.35
C ASP A 28 7.31 -14.85 10.28
N ALA A 29 6.69 -14.93 9.09
CA ALA A 29 7.49 -15.07 7.89
C ALA A 29 8.27 -13.76 7.75
N ASN A 30 9.37 -13.65 8.50
CA ASN A 30 10.35 -12.58 8.48
C ASN A 30 10.97 -12.56 7.08
N CYS A 31 10.28 -11.94 6.15
CA CYS A 31 10.69 -11.90 4.76
C CYS A 31 11.51 -10.63 4.59
N PHE A 32 12.81 -10.83 4.39
CA PHE A 32 13.69 -9.74 3.98
C PHE A 32 13.35 -9.40 2.53
N PHE A 33 12.77 -8.22 2.32
CA PHE A 33 12.52 -7.70 0.99
C PHE A 33 13.63 -6.74 0.60
N LEU A 34 14.04 -6.83 -0.66
CA LEU A 34 14.98 -5.89 -1.27
C LEU A 34 14.25 -4.59 -1.61
N GLU A 35 13.01 -4.71 -2.05
CA GLU A 35 12.22 -3.59 -2.53
C GLU A 35 10.72 -3.83 -2.33
N CYS A 36 10.00 -2.77 -1.96
CA CYS A 36 8.55 -2.76 -1.85
C CYS A 36 8.00 -1.52 -2.55
N GLN A 37 7.13 -1.71 -3.55
CA GLN A 37 6.54 -0.63 -4.35
C GLN A 37 5.02 -0.75 -4.41
N GLY A 38 4.33 0.32 -4.79
CA GLY A 38 2.89 0.25 -5.05
C GLY A 38 1.99 0.58 -3.85
N PHE A 39 2.55 1.13 -2.76
CA PHE A 39 1.77 1.72 -1.67
C PHE A 39 1.01 2.97 -2.15
N LYS A 40 -0.15 2.77 -2.77
CA LYS A 40 -0.95 3.82 -3.39
C LYS A 40 -2.42 3.61 -3.08
N ARG A 41 -3.06 4.68 -2.59
CA ARG A 41 -4.51 4.78 -2.47
C ARG A 41 -4.96 6.07 -3.14
N THR A 42 -5.87 5.97 -4.08
CA THR A 42 -6.35 7.10 -4.88
C THR A 42 -7.82 7.33 -4.66
N GLN A 43 -8.21 8.59 -4.59
CA GLN A 43 -9.61 9.00 -4.52
C GLN A 43 -9.94 9.79 -5.78
N GLU A 44 -10.83 9.27 -6.62
CA GLU A 44 -11.33 10.04 -7.75
C GLU A 44 -12.25 11.17 -7.27
N VAL A 45 -12.21 12.30 -7.96
CA VAL A 45 -13.02 13.48 -7.67
C VAL A 45 -14.05 13.63 -8.77
N ILE A 46 -15.32 13.58 -8.39
CA ILE A 46 -16.45 13.83 -9.28
C ILE A 46 -16.76 15.31 -9.23
N GLU A 47 -16.99 15.90 -10.39
CA GLU A 47 -17.33 17.32 -10.50
C GLU A 47 -18.78 17.47 -10.94
N ILE A 48 -19.54 18.22 -10.16
CA ILE A 48 -20.92 18.56 -10.46
C ILE A 48 -20.97 20.04 -10.76
N THR A 49 -21.57 20.39 -11.88
CA THR A 49 -21.84 21.79 -12.23
C THR A 49 -23.26 22.10 -11.82
N GLU A 50 -23.43 23.03 -10.88
CA GLU A 50 -24.73 23.44 -10.39
C GLU A 50 -24.92 24.96 -10.47
N VAL A 51 -26.17 25.38 -10.58
CA VAL A 51 -26.53 26.79 -10.58
C VAL A 51 -26.97 27.14 -9.17
N THR A 52 -26.13 27.90 -8.46
CA THR A 52 -26.42 28.36 -7.10
C THR A 52 -27.20 29.67 -7.14
N SER A 53 -27.94 29.97 -6.06
CA SER A 53 -28.68 31.23 -5.91
C SER A 53 -27.78 32.45 -5.72
N GLN A 54 -26.45 32.28 -5.76
CA GLN A 54 -25.48 33.36 -5.65
C GLN A 54 -25.58 34.31 -6.85
N THR A 55 -25.22 35.57 -6.60
CA THR A 55 -25.28 36.64 -7.59
C THR A 55 -24.12 36.53 -8.57
N TRP A 56 -24.41 36.65 -9.86
CA TRP A 56 -23.44 36.57 -10.95
C TRP A 56 -23.51 37.82 -11.84
N GLY A 57 -22.38 38.22 -12.43
CA GLY A 57 -22.26 39.38 -13.33
C GLY A 57 -21.81 40.69 -12.67
N THR A 58 -21.36 41.64 -13.50
CA THR A 58 -20.59 42.86 -13.15
C THR A 58 -21.22 43.82 -12.13
N LYS A 59 -22.51 43.64 -11.78
CA LYS A 59 -23.23 44.46 -10.79
C LYS A 59 -24.01 43.65 -9.74
N GLY A 60 -23.84 42.33 -9.67
CA GLY A 60 -24.54 41.47 -8.69
C GLY A 60 -26.06 41.42 -8.84
N GLN A 61 -26.60 41.81 -10.00
CA GLN A 61 -28.05 41.94 -10.25
C GLN A 61 -28.70 40.66 -10.78
N SER A 62 -27.93 39.73 -11.36
CA SER A 62 -28.42 38.44 -11.83
C SER A 62 -28.18 37.37 -10.77
N LYS A 63 -29.16 36.49 -10.54
CA LYS A 63 -29.03 35.30 -9.70
C LYS A 63 -28.83 34.08 -10.60
N GLY A 64 -28.01 33.13 -10.16
CA GLY A 64 -27.73 31.92 -10.93
C GLY A 64 -26.26 31.76 -11.25
N GLN A 65 -25.39 31.89 -10.25
CA GLN A 65 -23.97 31.64 -10.44
C GLN A 65 -23.72 30.15 -10.66
N VAL A 66 -23.11 29.83 -11.80
CA VAL A 66 -22.63 28.48 -12.09
C VAL A 66 -21.42 28.21 -11.22
N VAL A 67 -21.49 27.19 -10.38
CA VAL A 67 -20.42 26.73 -9.50
C VAL A 67 -20.08 25.28 -9.83
N ARG A 68 -18.79 24.95 -9.80
CA ARG A 68 -18.30 23.55 -9.86
C ARG A 68 -18.05 23.07 -8.43
N THR A 69 -18.88 22.14 -7.98
CA THR A 69 -18.75 21.47 -6.70
C THR A 69 -18.00 20.16 -6.90
N LYS A 70 -16.96 19.93 -6.09
CA LYS A 70 -16.13 18.72 -6.11
C LYS A 70 -16.58 17.75 -5.04
N LEU A 71 -16.91 16.52 -5.41
CA LEU A 71 -17.29 15.45 -4.49
C LEU A 71 -16.27 14.31 -4.54
N PRO A 72 -15.90 13.70 -3.40
CA PRO A 72 -15.09 12.49 -3.40
C PRO A 72 -15.90 11.28 -3.89
N SER A 73 -15.31 10.48 -4.78
CA SER A 73 -15.84 9.19 -5.26
C SER A 73 -15.51 8.05 -4.26
N ASN A 74 -15.49 6.79 -4.73
CA ASN A 74 -14.99 5.63 -3.98
C ASN A 74 -13.45 5.54 -4.02
N PRO A 75 -12.79 5.14 -2.93
CA PRO A 75 -11.34 4.96 -2.91
C PRO A 75 -10.93 3.74 -3.75
N LYS A 76 -9.87 3.90 -4.52
CA LYS A 76 -9.22 2.83 -5.27
C LYS A 76 -7.89 2.48 -4.59
N SER A 77 -7.75 1.23 -4.21
CA SER A 77 -6.50 0.64 -3.72
C SER A 77 -5.69 0.11 -4.91
N GLY A 78 -4.38 0.35 -4.91
CA GLY A 78 -3.47 -0.24 -5.90
C GLY A 78 -3.08 -1.67 -5.53
N ASN A 79 -2.06 -2.19 -6.24
CA ASN A 79 -1.41 -3.44 -5.91
C ASN A 79 0.01 -3.16 -5.39
N LEU A 80 0.44 -3.99 -4.45
CA LEU A 80 1.76 -3.95 -3.84
C LEU A 80 2.70 -4.89 -4.60
N ILE A 81 3.86 -4.40 -5.02
CA ILE A 81 4.89 -5.20 -5.67
C ILE A 81 6.01 -5.41 -4.66
N LEU A 82 6.27 -6.67 -4.32
CA LEU A 82 7.29 -7.09 -3.37
C LEU A 82 8.38 -7.83 -4.11
N ARG A 83 9.63 -7.41 -3.93
CA ARG A 83 10.81 -8.07 -4.53
C ARG A 83 11.72 -8.57 -3.43
N ARG A 84 12.07 -9.85 -3.48
CA ARG A 84 12.98 -10.50 -2.52
C ARG A 84 13.93 -11.44 -3.23
N GLY A 85 15.03 -11.77 -2.56
CA GLY A 85 15.91 -12.84 -3.03
C GLY A 85 15.24 -14.20 -2.87
N THR A 86 15.32 -15.03 -3.91
CA THR A 86 14.74 -16.38 -3.89
C THR A 86 15.37 -17.22 -2.78
N THR A 87 14.52 -17.78 -1.93
CA THR A 87 14.95 -18.59 -0.77
C THR A 87 14.37 -20.01 -0.89
N ASN A 88 14.91 -20.98 -0.14
CA ASN A 88 14.39 -22.35 -0.06
C ASN A 88 12.98 -22.47 0.56
N SER A 89 12.36 -21.36 0.96
CA SER A 89 11.00 -21.34 1.52
C SER A 89 9.96 -21.39 0.40
N MET A 90 9.00 -22.32 0.56
CA MET A 90 7.87 -22.49 -0.36
C MET A 90 6.63 -21.68 0.08
N ASP A 91 6.76 -20.78 1.04
CA ASP A 91 5.58 -20.22 1.73
C ASP A 91 4.78 -19.27 0.83
N PHE A 92 5.45 -18.47 0.00
CA PHE A 92 4.77 -17.62 -1.01
C PHE A 92 4.15 -18.45 -2.12
N TRP A 93 4.87 -19.47 -2.60
CA TRP A 93 4.32 -20.38 -3.61
C TRP A 93 3.08 -21.10 -3.10
N LYS A 94 3.11 -21.63 -1.87
CA LYS A 94 1.95 -22.27 -1.25
C LYS A 94 0.81 -21.28 -1.01
N TRP A 95 1.11 -20.04 -0.64
CA TRP A 95 0.10 -19.00 -0.50
C TRP A 95 -0.58 -18.70 -1.83
N PHE A 96 0.20 -18.55 -2.90
CA PHE A 96 -0.30 -18.38 -4.27
C PHE A 96 -1.12 -19.58 -4.74
N GLU A 97 -0.61 -20.80 -4.57
CA GLU A 97 -1.28 -22.05 -4.95
C GLU A 97 -2.63 -22.21 -4.23
N LYS A 98 -2.73 -21.84 -2.94
CA LYS A 98 -4.00 -21.90 -2.20
C LYS A 98 -5.03 -20.90 -2.75
N VAL A 99 -4.59 -19.71 -3.16
CA VAL A 99 -5.46 -18.72 -3.82
C VAL A 99 -5.92 -19.22 -5.19
N GLU A 100 -5.00 -19.75 -5.98
CA GLU A 100 -5.27 -20.32 -7.32
C GLU A 100 -6.31 -21.45 -7.24
N LYS A 101 -6.23 -22.31 -6.22
CA LYS A 101 -7.19 -23.40 -5.97
C LYS A 101 -8.58 -22.93 -5.52
N GLY A 102 -8.84 -21.62 -5.49
CA GLY A 102 -10.14 -21.03 -5.17
C GLY A 102 -10.32 -20.72 -3.68
N ASN A 103 -9.33 -20.97 -2.82
CA ASN A 103 -9.42 -20.64 -1.40
C ASN A 103 -9.00 -19.18 -1.08
N TRP A 104 -9.22 -18.26 -2.02
CA TRP A 104 -8.73 -16.89 -1.90
C TRP A 104 -9.27 -16.15 -0.67
N SER A 105 -10.52 -16.41 -0.28
CA SER A 105 -11.20 -15.71 0.81
C SER A 105 -10.57 -16.00 2.17
N GLU A 106 -10.17 -17.26 2.41
CA GLU A 106 -9.50 -17.68 3.65
C GLU A 106 -8.00 -17.32 3.65
N GLN A 107 -7.43 -17.01 2.48
CA GLN A 107 -6.01 -16.68 2.33
C GLN A 107 -5.73 -15.18 2.35
N ARG A 108 -6.73 -14.35 2.68
CA ARG A 108 -6.56 -12.92 2.94
C ARG A 108 -5.70 -12.69 4.17
N ARG A 109 -4.67 -11.85 4.05
CA ARG A 109 -3.68 -11.60 5.12
C ARG A 109 -3.54 -10.11 5.41
N LEU A 110 -2.96 -9.82 6.58
CA LEU A 110 -2.53 -8.48 6.95
C LEU A 110 -1.05 -8.31 6.56
N VAL A 111 -0.74 -7.22 5.88
CA VAL A 111 0.64 -6.81 5.59
C VAL A 111 0.90 -5.53 6.35
N ALA A 112 2.00 -5.45 7.09
CA ALA A 112 2.38 -4.23 7.79
C ALA A 112 3.78 -3.77 7.34
N LEU A 113 3.89 -2.50 6.93
CA LEU A 113 5.16 -1.84 6.64
C LEU A 113 5.50 -0.90 7.80
N SER A 114 6.60 -1.17 8.49
CA SER A 114 7.15 -0.33 9.55
C SER A 114 8.42 0.37 9.07
N ILE A 115 8.47 1.69 9.22
CA ILE A 115 9.63 2.53 8.87
C ILE A 115 10.27 3.06 10.16
N TYR A 116 11.59 2.95 10.23
CA TYR A 116 12.37 3.28 11.42
C TYR A 116 13.13 4.59 11.26
N ASN A 117 13.32 5.30 12.37
CA ASN A 117 14.18 6.48 12.42
C ASN A 117 15.67 6.12 12.60
N GLN A 118 16.51 7.15 12.75
CA GLN A 118 17.95 6.96 12.94
C GLN A 118 18.30 6.20 14.23
N ALA A 119 17.43 6.25 15.23
CA ALA A 119 17.56 5.58 16.52
C ALA A 119 16.94 4.17 16.55
N ASN A 120 16.59 3.60 15.39
CA ASN A 120 15.93 2.30 15.25
C ASN A 120 14.59 2.19 16.00
N GLN A 121 13.87 3.29 16.15
CA GLN A 121 12.51 3.30 16.66
C GLN A 121 11.54 3.32 15.48
N GLU A 122 10.48 2.51 15.55
CA GLU A 122 9.40 2.56 14.58
C GLU A 122 8.69 3.91 14.70
N VAL A 123 8.70 4.72 13.65
CA VAL A 123 8.08 6.06 13.64
C VAL A 123 6.89 6.15 12.69
N ALA A 124 6.85 5.33 11.63
CA ALA A 124 5.70 5.23 10.74
C ALA A 124 5.34 3.77 10.50
N ARG A 125 4.03 3.49 10.46
CA ARG A 125 3.48 2.15 10.22
C ARG A 125 2.30 2.23 9.26
N PHE A 126 2.33 1.42 8.22
CA PHE A 126 1.27 1.26 7.24
C PHE A 126 0.74 -0.16 7.30
N GLU A 127 -0.56 -0.32 7.19
CA GLU A 127 -1.22 -1.62 7.23
C GLU A 127 -2.09 -1.79 5.99
N LEU A 128 -1.94 -2.96 5.36
CA LEU A 128 -2.71 -3.41 4.21
C LEU A 128 -3.53 -4.62 4.64
N ALA A 129 -4.84 -4.47 4.66
CA ALA A 129 -5.76 -5.54 5.05
C ALA A 129 -6.42 -6.19 3.84
N GLY A 130 -6.77 -7.47 3.98
CA GLY A 130 -7.38 -8.25 2.90
C GLY A 130 -6.41 -8.56 1.77
N ALA A 131 -5.12 -8.70 2.07
CA ALA A 131 -4.08 -8.86 1.06
C ALA A 131 -3.98 -10.31 0.55
N TRP A 132 -3.79 -10.49 -0.75
CA TRP A 132 -3.63 -11.80 -1.39
C TRP A 132 -2.75 -11.71 -2.65
N PRO A 133 -2.02 -12.76 -3.03
CA PRO A 133 -1.06 -12.72 -4.13
C PRO A 133 -1.80 -12.82 -5.46
N ALA A 134 -1.65 -11.78 -6.28
CA ALA A 134 -2.23 -11.70 -7.62
C ALA A 134 -1.31 -12.29 -8.69
N SER A 135 0.02 -12.18 -8.49
CA SER A 135 1.03 -12.68 -9.43
C SER A 135 2.30 -13.11 -8.69
N TYR A 136 2.96 -14.14 -9.20
CA TYR A 136 4.25 -14.62 -8.73
C TYR A 136 5.18 -14.79 -9.94
N LYS A 137 6.33 -14.12 -9.91
CA LYS A 137 7.31 -14.10 -10.99
C LYS A 137 8.70 -14.37 -10.42
N ILE A 138 9.52 -15.10 -11.18
CA ILE A 138 10.95 -15.27 -10.92
C ILE A 138 11.77 -14.57 -11.99
N ALA A 139 13.04 -14.30 -11.72
CA ALA A 139 13.94 -13.73 -12.71
C ALA A 139 14.32 -14.78 -13.76
N ASP A 140 14.80 -14.33 -14.91
CA ASP A 140 15.28 -15.24 -15.93
C ASP A 140 16.63 -15.83 -15.51
N VAL A 141 16.70 -17.15 -15.45
CA VAL A 141 17.92 -17.86 -15.04
C VAL A 141 18.91 -17.96 -16.19
N ASN A 142 20.15 -17.54 -15.95
CA ASN A 142 21.25 -17.65 -16.91
C ASN A 142 22.49 -18.26 -16.24
N ALA A 143 22.95 -19.40 -16.75
CA ALA A 143 24.11 -20.12 -16.21
C ALA A 143 25.44 -19.33 -16.25
N ARG A 144 25.51 -18.22 -17.01
CA ARG A 144 26.67 -17.31 -17.04
C ARG A 144 26.54 -16.12 -16.09
N SER A 145 25.35 -15.88 -15.54
CA SER A 145 25.11 -14.77 -14.63
C SER A 145 25.65 -15.09 -13.23
N HIS A 146 26.06 -14.04 -12.50
CA HIS A 146 26.49 -14.09 -11.10
C HIS A 146 25.52 -13.32 -10.19
N ASP A 147 24.38 -12.89 -10.73
CA ASP A 147 23.36 -12.14 -9.98
C ASP A 147 22.59 -13.05 -9.01
N ILE A 148 22.05 -12.44 -7.96
CA ILE A 148 21.10 -13.13 -7.08
C ILE A 148 19.78 -13.33 -7.81
N GLU A 149 19.20 -14.53 -7.66
CA GLU A 149 17.86 -14.81 -8.15
C GLU A 149 16.84 -14.00 -7.36
N ILE A 150 16.01 -13.23 -8.07
CA ILE A 150 14.98 -12.36 -7.47
C ILE A 150 13.61 -12.91 -7.82
N GLU A 151 12.78 -13.08 -6.81
CA GLU A 151 11.36 -13.34 -6.97
C GLU A 151 10.56 -12.06 -6.70
N GLU A 152 9.53 -11.87 -7.51
CA GLU A 152 8.60 -10.75 -7.48
C GLU A 152 7.20 -11.28 -7.21
N VAL A 153 6.56 -10.76 -6.17
CA VAL A 153 5.19 -11.10 -5.79
C VAL A 153 4.35 -9.85 -5.84
N GLU A 154 3.32 -9.86 -6.69
CA GLU A 154 2.30 -8.83 -6.71
C GLU A 154 1.18 -9.23 -5.74
N VAL A 155 0.86 -8.34 -4.82
CA VAL A 155 -0.13 -8.54 -3.77
C VAL A 155 -1.24 -7.50 -3.94
N ALA A 156 -2.44 -7.96 -4.26
CA ALA A 156 -3.63 -7.12 -4.24
C ALA A 156 -4.10 -6.95 -2.79
N PHE A 157 -4.63 -5.78 -2.46
CA PHE A 157 -5.15 -5.48 -1.12
C PHE A 157 -6.41 -4.63 -1.17
N GLU A 158 -7.25 -4.76 -0.15
CA GLU A 158 -8.54 -4.08 -0.10
C GLU A 158 -8.41 -2.72 0.61
N GLU A 159 -7.73 -2.73 1.75
CA GLU A 159 -7.56 -1.54 2.58
C GLU A 159 -6.10 -1.14 2.70
N PHE A 160 -5.85 0.17 2.72
CA PHE A 160 -4.54 0.75 3.00
C PHE A 160 -4.72 1.88 4.01
N LYS A 161 -4.15 1.69 5.20
CA LYS A 161 -4.23 2.66 6.30
C LYS A 161 -2.85 2.97 6.86
N ARG A 162 -2.65 4.23 7.27
CA ARG A 162 -1.50 4.65 8.05
C ARG A 162 -1.90 4.68 9.52
N VAL A 163 -1.17 3.94 10.36
CA VAL A 163 -1.50 3.74 11.78
C VAL A 163 -0.61 4.61 12.69
N LYS A 164 0.55 5.05 12.19
CA LYS A 164 1.54 5.84 12.93
C LYS A 164 2.16 6.93 12.06
#